data_AF-A0A6N9V9E1-F1
#
_entry.id   AF-A0A6N9V9E1-F1
#
_cell.length_a   1.000
_cell.length_b   1.000
_cell.length_c   1.000
_cell.angle_alpha   90.00
_cell.angle_beta   90.00
_cell.angle_gamma   90.00
#
_symmetry.space_group_name_H-M   'P 1'
#
loop_
_entity.id
_entity.type
_entity.pdbx_description
1 polymer ?
#
loop_
_entity_poly.entity_id
_entity_poly.type
_entity_poly.pdbx_seq_one_letter_code
_entity_poly.pdbx_strand_id
1 'polypeptide(L)'
;MPHTLRSLELTDEITAELTVLVGFDQDLAAEATRTSNRIRGLLTQFHPSLERVLGPRLDHQAITWLLERYGSPAALRKAGRRRLVELIRPKAPRMAARLIDDVFDALDEQTVVVPGTGTLDIVVPSLAASLTAVHTQRRAMEAQINTLLEAHPLSPVLTSMPGVGVRTAAVLLVTVGDGTSYPTAAHLASYAGLAPTTKQSGTSIHGE
;
A
#
# COMPACT_ATOMS: atom_id res chain seq x y z
N MET A 1 11.45 41.86 19.64
CA MET A 1 11.77 40.42 19.77
C MET A 1 10.80 39.64 18.91
N PRO A 2 11.25 38.73 18.02
CA PRO A 2 10.38 38.07 17.07
C PRO A 2 9.49 37.08 17.84
N HIS A 3 8.19 37.34 17.82
CA HIS A 3 7.10 36.46 18.25
C HIS A 3 6.96 35.21 17.33
N THR A 4 7.94 35.01 16.45
CA THR A 4 8.08 33.88 15.53
C THR A 4 9.04 32.80 16.05
N LEU A 5 9.71 33.02 17.18
CA LEU A 5 10.52 31.98 17.82
C LEU A 5 9.63 31.17 18.77
N ARG A 6 9.17 30.00 18.31
CA ARG A 6 8.51 29.00 19.15
C ARG A 6 9.56 28.35 20.06
N SER A 7 9.22 28.20 21.34
CA SER A 7 9.98 27.31 22.24
C SER A 7 9.77 25.88 21.75
N LEU A 8 10.86 25.16 21.44
CA LEU A 8 10.79 23.75 21.10
C LEU A 8 10.63 22.95 22.39
N GLU A 9 9.44 22.38 22.60
CA GLU A 9 9.23 21.39 23.66
C GLU A 9 9.59 19.99 23.15
N LEU A 10 9.85 19.04 24.05
CA LEU A 10 10.17 17.64 23.69
C LEU A 10 9.11 17.02 22.75
N THR A 11 7.86 17.45 22.89
CA THR A 11 6.73 17.05 22.04
C THR A 11 6.89 17.57 20.59
N ASP A 12 7.50 18.73 20.38
CA ASP A 12 7.78 19.26 19.05
C ASP A 12 8.86 18.44 18.32
N GLU A 13 9.85 17.92 19.05
CA GLU A 13 10.92 17.08 18.48
C GLU A 13 10.36 15.72 18.01
N ILE A 14 9.62 15.02 18.87
CA ILE A 14 8.95 13.75 18.51
C ILE A 14 8.00 13.96 17.32
N THR A 15 7.24 15.06 17.31
CA THR A 15 6.31 15.36 16.22
C THR A 15 7.05 15.68 14.91
N ALA A 16 8.18 16.39 14.98
CA ALA A 16 9.00 16.67 13.80
C ALA A 16 9.62 15.39 13.22
N GLU A 17 10.15 14.50 14.06
CA GLU A 17 10.67 13.21 13.62
C GLU A 17 9.56 12.32 13.02
N LEU A 18 8.41 12.23 13.70
CA LEU A 18 7.24 11.54 13.16
C LEU A 18 6.80 12.11 11.82
N THR A 19 6.88 13.44 11.61
CA THR A 19 6.53 14.08 10.33
C THR A 19 7.40 13.55 9.20
N VAL A 20 8.72 13.45 9.42
CA VAL A 20 9.65 12.93 8.42
C VAL A 20 9.39 11.46 8.14
N LEU A 21 9.25 10.62 9.18
CA LEU A 21 9.05 9.18 9.01
C LEU A 21 7.69 8.83 8.39
N VAL A 22 6.63 9.52 8.79
CA VAL A 22 5.30 9.36 8.20
C VAL A 22 5.30 9.78 6.74
N GLY A 23 5.91 10.92 6.40
CA GLY A 23 6.06 11.36 5.01
C GLY A 23 6.76 10.30 4.16
N PHE A 24 7.87 9.76 4.66
CA PHE A 24 8.59 8.71 3.96
C PHE A 24 7.81 7.38 3.85
N ASP A 25 7.03 6.98 4.87
CA ASP A 25 6.14 5.81 4.75
C ASP A 25 5.05 6.01 3.67
N GLN A 26 4.53 7.23 3.51
CA GLN A 26 3.56 7.55 2.45
C GLN A 26 4.22 7.47 1.07
N ASP A 27 5.45 7.96 0.91
CA ASP A 27 6.21 7.83 -0.33
C ASP A 27 6.44 6.36 -0.70
N LEU A 28 6.83 5.53 0.27
CA LEU A 28 6.96 4.09 0.09
C LEU A 28 5.62 3.42 -0.26
N ALA A 29 4.50 3.89 0.30
CA ALA A 29 3.16 3.38 -0.03
C ALA A 29 2.80 3.70 -1.49
N ALA A 30 3.08 4.92 -1.94
CA ALA A 30 2.89 5.33 -3.33
C ALA A 30 3.79 4.53 -4.28
N GLU A 31 5.04 4.27 -3.89
CA GLU A 31 5.97 3.46 -4.66
C GLU A 31 5.53 1.99 -4.78
N ALA A 32 5.05 1.38 -3.69
CA ALA A 32 4.48 0.03 -3.73
C ALA A 32 3.30 -0.05 -4.71
N THR A 33 2.39 0.93 -4.62
CA THR A 33 1.22 1.03 -5.52
C THR A 33 1.64 1.18 -6.98
N ARG A 34 2.59 2.08 -7.26
CA ARG A 34 3.14 2.31 -8.61
C ARG A 34 3.78 1.05 -9.17
N THR A 35 4.59 0.36 -8.37
CA THR A 35 5.30 -0.86 -8.79
C THR A 35 4.34 -2.01 -9.04
N SER A 36 3.37 -2.22 -8.14
CA SER A 36 2.29 -3.20 -8.29
C SER A 36 1.50 -2.95 -9.58
N ASN A 37 1.05 -1.71 -9.80
CA ASN A 37 0.32 -1.35 -11.02
C ASN A 37 1.15 -1.52 -12.29
N ARG A 38 2.47 -1.36 -12.22
CA ARG A 38 3.34 -1.63 -13.37
C ARG A 38 3.44 -3.11 -13.71
N ILE A 39 3.51 -3.99 -12.70
CA ILE A 39 3.42 -5.44 -12.89
C ILE A 39 2.05 -5.81 -13.48
N ARG A 40 0.96 -5.29 -12.91
CA ARG A 40 -0.40 -5.53 -13.42
C ARG A 40 -0.51 -5.09 -14.87
N GLY A 41 -0.04 -3.89 -15.21
CA GLY A 41 -0.08 -3.38 -16.58
C GLY A 41 0.65 -4.28 -17.59
N LEU A 42 1.81 -4.84 -17.21
CA LEU A 42 2.52 -5.82 -18.04
C LEU A 42 1.72 -7.12 -18.19
N LEU A 43 1.20 -7.66 -17.09
CA LEU A 43 0.38 -8.87 -17.14
C LEU A 43 -0.90 -8.65 -17.96
N THR A 44 -1.57 -7.50 -17.84
CA THR A 44 -2.73 -7.17 -18.67
C THR A 44 -2.38 -7.10 -20.15
N GLN A 45 -1.19 -6.60 -20.52
CA GLN A 45 -0.78 -6.49 -21.93
C GLN A 45 -0.40 -7.84 -22.54
N PHE A 46 0.30 -8.70 -21.79
CA PHE A 46 0.88 -9.93 -22.32
C PHE A 46 0.10 -11.20 -21.95
N HIS A 47 -0.57 -11.21 -20.79
CA HIS A 47 -1.27 -12.39 -20.29
C HIS A 47 -2.47 -12.06 -19.37
N PRO A 48 -3.58 -11.51 -19.90
CA PRO A 48 -4.72 -11.01 -19.10
C PRO A 48 -5.31 -12.03 -18.11
N SER A 49 -5.41 -13.31 -18.50
CA SER A 49 -5.93 -14.37 -17.62
C SER A 49 -5.04 -14.59 -16.39
N LEU A 50 -3.73 -14.40 -16.52
CA LEU A 50 -2.79 -14.52 -15.41
C LEU A 50 -2.82 -13.27 -14.51
N GLU A 51 -3.04 -12.08 -15.08
CA GLU A 51 -3.30 -10.87 -14.30
C GLU A 51 -4.51 -11.05 -13.38
N ARG A 52 -5.61 -11.64 -13.86
CA ARG A 52 -6.81 -11.89 -13.06
C ARG A 52 -6.54 -12.75 -11.82
N VAL A 53 -5.58 -13.66 -11.89
CA VAL A 53 -5.21 -14.56 -10.77
C VAL A 53 -4.18 -13.91 -9.84
N LEU A 54 -3.12 -13.31 -10.41
CA LEU A 54 -1.98 -12.80 -9.63
C LEU A 54 -2.12 -11.33 -9.22
N GLY A 55 -2.70 -10.50 -10.09
CA GLY A 55 -2.82 -9.04 -9.93
C GLY A 55 -3.47 -8.61 -8.62
N PRO A 56 -4.65 -9.14 -8.26
CA PRO A 56 -5.31 -8.83 -6.98
C PRO A 56 -4.52 -9.28 -5.73
N ARG A 57 -3.47 -10.10 -5.90
CA ARG A 57 -2.71 -10.71 -4.81
C ARG A 57 -1.26 -10.20 -4.75
N LEU A 58 -0.89 -9.15 -5.50
CA LEU A 58 0.50 -8.68 -5.59
C LEU A 58 1.11 -8.19 -4.27
N ASP A 59 0.30 -7.72 -3.33
CA ASP A 59 0.78 -7.35 -1.98
C ASP A 59 1.16 -8.58 -1.13
N HIS A 60 0.75 -9.78 -1.54
CA HIS A 60 1.03 -11.01 -0.82
C HIS A 60 2.45 -11.52 -1.15
N GLN A 61 3.29 -11.70 -0.12
CA GLN A 61 4.70 -12.06 -0.26
C GLN A 61 4.96 -13.33 -1.10
N ALA A 62 4.06 -14.32 -1.05
CA ALA A 62 4.17 -15.52 -1.90
C ALA A 62 4.09 -15.22 -3.40
N ILE A 63 3.32 -14.20 -3.80
CA ILE A 63 3.17 -13.81 -5.22
C ILE A 63 4.42 -13.08 -5.70
N THR A 64 4.91 -12.10 -4.93
CA THR A 64 6.17 -11.45 -5.29
C THR A 64 7.32 -12.46 -5.30
N TRP A 65 7.31 -13.43 -4.38
CA TRP A 65 8.31 -14.52 -4.35
C TRP A 65 8.28 -15.40 -5.60
N LEU A 66 7.08 -15.74 -6.08
CA LEU A 66 6.87 -16.48 -7.32
C LEU A 66 7.40 -15.69 -8.53
N LEU A 67 6.96 -14.43 -8.65
CA LEU A 67 7.26 -13.56 -9.80
C LEU A 67 8.74 -13.15 -9.87
N GLU A 68 9.43 -13.06 -8.73
CA GLU A 68 10.89 -12.85 -8.66
C GLU A 68 11.67 -14.02 -9.29
N ARG A 69 11.10 -15.23 -9.34
CA ARG A 69 11.75 -16.42 -9.92
C ARG A 69 11.21 -16.80 -11.29
N TYR A 70 9.95 -16.51 -11.56
CA TYR A 70 9.23 -16.92 -12.75
C TYR A 70 8.39 -15.74 -13.25
N GLY A 71 9.00 -14.94 -14.13
CA GLY A 71 8.42 -13.70 -14.63
C GLY A 71 7.46 -13.88 -15.80
N SER A 72 7.69 -14.90 -16.64
CA SER A 72 6.87 -15.16 -17.82
C SER A 72 5.94 -16.38 -17.68
N PRO A 73 4.84 -16.41 -18.47
CA PRO A 73 3.99 -17.60 -18.63
C PRO A 73 4.77 -18.86 -19.02
N ALA A 74 5.78 -18.73 -19.87
CA ALA A 74 6.62 -19.84 -20.31
C ALA A 74 7.50 -20.37 -19.17
N ALA A 75 8.08 -19.47 -18.36
CA ALA A 75 8.86 -19.85 -17.18
C ALA A 75 8.02 -20.58 -16.13
N LEU A 76 6.78 -20.10 -15.90
CA LEU A 76 5.82 -20.76 -15.01
C LEU A 76 5.46 -22.17 -15.51
N ARG A 77 5.13 -22.32 -16.81
CA ARG A 77 4.87 -23.63 -17.42
C ARG A 77 6.07 -24.57 -17.28
N LYS A 78 7.27 -24.08 -17.59
CA LYS A 78 8.52 -24.86 -17.54
C LYS A 78 8.84 -25.34 -16.12
N ALA A 79 8.53 -24.54 -15.09
CA ALA A 79 8.74 -24.93 -13.71
C ALA A 79 7.84 -26.12 -13.31
N GLY A 80 6.59 -26.12 -13.78
CA GLY A 80 5.60 -27.17 -13.52
C GLY A 80 4.86 -27.01 -12.18
N ARG A 81 3.62 -27.53 -12.13
CA ARG A 81 2.70 -27.41 -10.97
C ARG A 81 3.38 -27.79 -9.64
N ARG A 82 3.95 -29.00 -9.55
CA ARG A 82 4.57 -29.52 -8.32
C ARG A 82 5.66 -28.60 -7.76
N ARG A 83 6.59 -28.17 -8.61
CA ARG A 83 7.72 -27.32 -8.20
C ARG A 83 7.25 -25.96 -7.72
N LEU A 84 6.26 -25.38 -8.40
CA LEU A 84 5.71 -24.08 -7.99
C LEU A 84 4.97 -24.18 -6.65
N VAL A 85 4.22 -25.26 -6.41
CA VAL A 85 3.58 -25.50 -5.10
C VAL A 85 4.64 -25.62 -4.00
N GLU A 86 5.68 -26.41 -4.22
CA GLU A 86 6.79 -26.57 -3.26
C GLU A 86 7.48 -25.23 -2.97
N LEU A 87 7.69 -24.41 -4.00
CA LEU A 87 8.30 -23.09 -3.87
C LEU A 87 7.51 -22.15 -2.96
N ILE A 88 6.19 -22.03 -3.17
CA ILE A 88 5.39 -21.02 -2.47
C ILE A 88 4.83 -21.50 -1.13
N ARG A 89 4.79 -22.81 -0.88
CA ARG A 89 4.26 -23.42 0.35
C ARG A 89 4.80 -22.80 1.64
N PRO A 90 6.11 -22.46 1.78
CA PRO A 90 6.61 -21.82 2.99
C PRO A 90 6.04 -20.42 3.27
N LYS A 91 5.56 -19.70 2.23
CA LYS A 91 4.93 -18.37 2.38
C LYS A 91 3.40 -18.39 2.31
N ALA A 92 2.79 -19.44 1.77
CA ALA A 92 1.34 -19.53 1.59
C ALA A 92 0.83 -20.96 1.79
N PRO A 93 1.01 -21.60 2.96
CA PRO A 93 0.77 -23.03 3.13
C PRO A 93 -0.69 -23.45 2.86
N ARG A 94 -1.65 -22.59 3.21
CA ARG A 94 -3.10 -22.85 3.03
C ARG A 94 -3.61 -22.57 1.62
N MET A 95 -2.89 -21.77 0.83
CA MET A 95 -3.31 -21.31 -0.49
C MET A 95 -2.49 -21.94 -1.62
N ALA A 96 -1.32 -22.51 -1.33
CA ALA A 96 -0.33 -22.89 -2.34
C ALA A 96 -0.88 -23.75 -3.47
N ALA A 97 -1.55 -24.86 -3.15
CA ALA A 97 -2.11 -25.76 -4.17
C ALA A 97 -3.14 -25.03 -5.04
N ARG A 98 -4.18 -24.48 -4.42
CA ARG A 98 -5.26 -23.76 -5.12
C ARG A 98 -4.73 -22.62 -5.99
N LEU A 99 -3.81 -21.81 -5.50
CA LEU A 99 -3.23 -20.71 -6.26
C LEU A 99 -2.46 -21.20 -7.48
N ILE A 100 -1.66 -22.26 -7.37
CA ILE A 100 -0.94 -22.78 -8.53
C ILE A 100 -1.90 -23.45 -9.51
N ASP A 101 -2.98 -24.08 -9.03
CA ASP A 101 -4.02 -24.58 -9.91
C ASP A 101 -4.70 -23.44 -10.68
N ASP A 102 -5.14 -22.37 -9.99
CA ASP A 102 -5.68 -21.15 -10.62
C ASP A 102 -4.70 -20.59 -11.68
N VAL A 103 -3.39 -20.58 -11.38
CA VAL A 103 -2.35 -20.09 -12.29
C VAL A 103 -2.29 -20.93 -13.55
N PHE A 104 -2.23 -22.26 -13.44
CA PHE A 104 -2.16 -23.10 -14.63
C PHE A 104 -3.45 -23.10 -15.44
N ASP A 105 -4.60 -23.04 -14.79
CA ASP A 105 -5.87 -22.92 -15.48
C ASP A 105 -5.93 -21.60 -16.27
N ALA A 106 -5.42 -20.50 -15.68
CA ALA A 106 -5.27 -19.23 -16.39
C ALA A 106 -4.25 -19.29 -17.54
N LEU A 107 -3.12 -19.99 -17.36
CA LEU A 107 -2.14 -20.21 -18.43
C LEU A 107 -2.80 -20.93 -19.62
N ASP A 108 -3.60 -21.94 -19.35
CA ASP A 108 -4.25 -22.79 -20.36
C ASP A 108 -5.45 -22.11 -21.04
N GLU A 109 -6.08 -21.14 -20.38
CA GLU A 109 -7.12 -20.28 -20.97
C GLU A 109 -6.58 -19.39 -22.09
N GLN A 110 -5.29 -19.03 -22.06
CA GLN A 110 -4.71 -18.15 -23.07
C GLN A 110 -4.32 -18.92 -24.34
N THR A 111 -4.96 -18.54 -25.45
CA THR A 111 -4.73 -19.15 -26.77
C THR A 111 -3.74 -18.38 -27.65
N VAL A 112 -3.48 -17.11 -27.32
CA VAL A 112 -2.62 -16.22 -28.13
C VAL A 112 -1.37 -15.84 -27.35
N VAL A 113 -0.20 -15.95 -27.99
CA VAL A 113 1.07 -15.47 -27.43
C VAL A 113 1.42 -14.13 -28.08
N VAL A 114 1.53 -13.08 -27.28
CA VAL A 114 1.92 -11.75 -27.76
C VAL A 114 3.43 -11.74 -28.05
N PRO A 115 3.88 -11.23 -29.21
CA PRO A 115 5.31 -11.07 -29.49
C PRO A 115 6.03 -10.31 -28.38
N GLY A 116 7.19 -10.82 -27.96
CA GLY A 116 7.96 -10.21 -26.86
C GLY A 116 7.55 -10.65 -25.45
N THR A 117 6.58 -11.56 -25.28
CA THR A 117 6.19 -12.12 -23.96
C THR A 117 7.39 -12.65 -23.15
N GLY A 118 8.42 -13.19 -23.81
CA GLY A 118 9.63 -13.66 -23.13
C GLY A 118 10.42 -12.56 -22.40
N THR A 119 10.25 -11.28 -22.76
CA THR A 119 10.89 -10.15 -22.06
C THR A 119 10.40 -9.98 -20.63
N LEU A 120 9.24 -10.55 -20.29
CA LEU A 120 8.74 -10.58 -18.91
C LEU A 120 9.68 -11.32 -17.96
N ASP A 121 10.47 -12.28 -18.45
CA ASP A 121 11.47 -12.98 -17.62
C ASP A 121 12.60 -12.07 -17.12
N ILE A 122 12.71 -10.86 -17.65
CA ILE A 122 13.67 -9.85 -17.19
C ILE A 122 12.96 -8.79 -16.33
N VAL A 123 11.85 -8.25 -16.85
CA VAL A 123 11.21 -7.07 -16.25
C VAL A 123 10.40 -7.42 -15.00
N VAL A 124 9.61 -8.50 -15.05
CA VAL A 124 8.71 -8.87 -13.93
C VAL A 124 9.51 -9.27 -12.68
N PRO A 125 10.59 -10.08 -12.77
CA PRO A 125 11.42 -10.38 -11.60
C PRO A 125 12.02 -9.16 -10.92
N SER A 126 12.52 -8.21 -11.73
CA SER A 126 13.09 -6.95 -11.22
C SER A 126 12.05 -6.12 -10.47
N LEU A 127 10.86 -5.93 -11.06
CA LEU A 127 9.77 -5.21 -10.41
C LEU A 127 9.26 -5.93 -9.14
N ALA A 128 9.19 -7.26 -9.14
CA ALA A 128 8.79 -8.05 -7.99
C ALA A 128 9.80 -7.95 -6.83
N ALA A 129 11.11 -7.92 -7.15
CA ALA A 129 12.17 -7.68 -6.18
C ALA A 129 12.06 -6.26 -5.59
N SER A 130 11.87 -5.23 -6.42
CA SER A 130 11.65 -3.85 -5.96
C SER A 130 10.42 -3.74 -5.06
N LEU A 131 9.29 -4.34 -5.45
CA LEU A 131 8.07 -4.35 -4.63
C LEU A 131 8.32 -5.02 -3.27
N THR A 132 9.05 -6.14 -3.26
CA THR A 132 9.41 -6.84 -2.02
C THR A 132 10.30 -6.00 -1.11
N ALA A 133 11.27 -5.26 -1.69
CA ALA A 133 12.13 -4.35 -0.96
C ALA A 133 11.33 -3.22 -0.31
N VAL A 134 10.45 -2.57 -1.06
CA VAL A 134 9.57 -1.49 -0.57
C VAL A 134 8.67 -1.99 0.55
N HIS A 135 8.01 -3.15 0.41
CA HIS A 135 7.22 -3.72 1.50
C HIS A 135 8.04 -4.02 2.76
N THR A 136 9.32 -4.40 2.60
CA THR A 136 10.22 -4.64 3.73
C THR A 136 10.58 -3.33 4.43
N GLN A 137 10.90 -2.29 3.66
CA GLN A 137 11.15 -0.95 4.18
C GLN A 137 9.93 -0.41 4.93
N ARG A 138 8.71 -0.57 4.39
CA ARG A 138 7.47 -0.15 5.06
C ARG A 138 7.22 -0.85 6.38
N ARG A 139 7.56 -2.15 6.50
CA ARG A 139 7.45 -2.88 7.78
C ARG A 139 8.47 -2.37 8.80
N ALA A 140 9.69 -2.07 8.36
CA ALA A 140 10.71 -1.49 9.23
C ALA A 140 10.32 -0.07 9.67
N MET A 141 9.74 0.73 8.77
CA MET A 141 9.28 2.08 9.06
C MET A 141 8.16 2.09 10.10
N GLU A 142 7.20 1.17 9.99
CA GLU A 142 6.14 1.02 11.00
C GLU A 142 6.68 0.74 12.40
N ALA A 143 7.73 -0.07 12.52
CA ALA A 143 8.38 -0.30 13.81
C ALA A 143 9.03 0.98 14.38
N GLN A 144 9.69 1.78 13.53
CA GLN A 144 10.31 3.04 13.95
C GLN A 144 9.25 4.08 14.35
N ILE A 145 8.19 4.23 13.54
CA ILE A 145 7.05 5.10 13.83
C ILE A 145 6.40 4.68 15.15
N ASN A 146 6.25 3.37 15.41
CA ASN A 146 5.67 2.89 16.67
C ASN A 146 6.49 3.34 17.88
N THR A 147 7.82 3.20 17.83
CA THR A 147 8.71 3.61 18.93
C THR A 147 8.55 5.11 19.26
N LEU A 148 8.52 5.98 18.24
CA LEU A 148 8.33 7.41 18.45
C LEU A 148 6.92 7.74 18.92
N LEU A 149 5.92 7.06 18.38
CA LEU A 149 4.53 7.22 18.78
C LEU A 149 4.34 6.85 20.25
N GLU A 150 4.90 5.74 20.74
CA GLU A 150 4.81 5.33 22.15
C GLU A 150 5.39 6.36 23.12
N ALA A 151 6.36 7.17 22.69
CA ALA A 151 6.91 8.27 23.48
C ALA A 151 6.02 9.53 23.49
N HIS A 152 5.01 9.62 22.62
CA HIS A 152 4.15 10.80 22.50
C HIS A 152 2.97 10.77 23.50
N PRO A 153 2.68 11.88 24.22
CA PRO A 153 1.63 11.91 25.26
C PRO A 153 0.22 11.49 24.80
N LEU A 154 -0.13 11.80 23.55
CA LEU A 154 -1.44 11.45 22.97
C LEU A 154 -1.54 10.01 22.43
N SER A 155 -0.46 9.24 22.44
CA SER A 155 -0.46 7.87 21.91
C SER A 155 -1.47 6.94 22.58
N PRO A 156 -1.59 6.90 23.93
CA PRO A 156 -2.60 6.06 24.59
C PRO A 156 -4.03 6.43 24.21
N VAL A 157 -4.29 7.72 23.98
CA VAL A 157 -5.62 8.22 23.59
C VAL A 157 -5.93 7.79 22.16
N LEU A 158 -5.03 8.04 21.22
CA LEU A 158 -5.25 7.73 19.81
C LEU A 158 -5.37 6.23 19.57
N THR A 159 -4.49 5.42 20.15
CA THR A 159 -4.49 3.96 19.96
C THR A 159 -5.63 3.25 20.69
N SER A 160 -6.32 3.92 21.62
CA SER A 160 -7.55 3.40 22.24
C SER A 160 -8.78 3.46 21.31
N MET A 161 -8.72 4.27 20.24
CA MET A 161 -9.85 4.46 19.34
C MET A 161 -9.99 3.26 18.37
N PRO A 162 -11.20 2.69 18.22
CA PRO A 162 -11.42 1.60 17.26
C PRO A 162 -10.99 1.99 15.84
N GLY A 163 -10.13 1.17 15.23
CA GLY A 163 -9.63 1.39 13.86
C GLY A 163 -8.42 2.34 13.76
N VAL A 164 -7.93 2.89 14.87
CA VAL A 164 -6.73 3.75 14.90
C VAL A 164 -5.52 2.94 15.35
N GLY A 165 -4.80 2.37 14.36
CA GLY A 165 -3.51 1.71 14.58
C GLY A 165 -2.34 2.70 14.53
N VAL A 166 -1.11 2.19 14.70
CA VAL A 166 0.15 2.97 14.74
C VAL A 166 0.26 3.99 13.61
N ARG A 167 0.14 3.56 12.36
CA ARG A 167 0.26 4.45 11.19
C ARG A 167 -0.82 5.52 11.19
N THR A 168 -2.06 5.15 11.50
CA THR A 168 -3.19 6.07 11.55
C THR A 168 -3.00 7.11 12.66
N ALA A 169 -2.59 6.68 13.86
CA ALA A 169 -2.31 7.56 14.98
C ALA A 169 -1.18 8.54 14.66
N ALA A 170 -0.08 8.06 14.08
CA ALA A 170 1.03 8.91 13.67
C ALA A 170 0.63 9.93 12.60
N VAL A 171 -0.15 9.52 11.59
CA VAL A 171 -0.69 10.44 10.59
C VAL A 171 -1.58 11.51 11.23
N LEU A 172 -2.48 11.12 12.14
CA LEU A 172 -3.34 12.07 12.87
C LEU A 172 -2.51 13.09 13.65
N LEU A 173 -1.47 12.65 14.37
CA LEU A 173 -0.58 13.58 15.09
C LEU A 173 0.14 14.55 14.15
N VAL A 174 0.70 14.04 13.05
CA VAL A 174 1.45 14.87 12.09
C VAL A 174 0.53 15.87 11.36
N THR A 175 -0.73 15.50 11.10
CA THR A 175 -1.67 16.36 10.35
C THR A 175 -2.49 17.29 11.22
N VAL A 176 -2.96 16.84 12.38
CA VAL A 176 -3.89 17.56 13.26
C VAL A 176 -3.17 18.15 14.49
N GLY A 177 -2.03 17.57 14.88
CA GLY A 177 -1.37 17.90 16.14
C GLY A 177 -2.21 17.46 17.34
N ASP A 178 -2.22 18.29 18.38
CA ASP A 178 -3.08 18.14 19.56
C ASP A 178 -4.51 18.67 19.36
N GLY A 179 -4.83 19.17 18.16
CA GLY A 179 -6.14 19.71 17.80
C GLY A 179 -6.40 21.13 18.31
N THR A 180 -5.47 21.76 19.05
CA THR A 180 -5.65 23.13 19.58
C THR A 180 -5.66 24.21 18.49
N SER A 181 -5.18 23.87 17.29
CA SER A 181 -5.27 24.71 16.10
C SER A 181 -6.70 24.86 15.56
N TYR A 182 -7.64 24.01 16.00
CA TYR A 182 -9.04 24.05 15.59
C TYR A 182 -9.90 24.68 16.70
N PRO A 183 -10.71 25.73 16.40
CA PRO A 183 -11.57 26.36 17.41
C PRO A 183 -12.58 25.40 18.05
N THR A 184 -13.10 24.45 17.28
CA THR A 184 -14.03 23.42 17.76
C THR A 184 -13.84 22.12 16.97
N ALA A 185 -14.35 21.01 17.52
CA ALA A 185 -14.38 19.72 16.82
C ALA A 185 -15.12 19.79 15.47
N ALA A 186 -16.11 20.68 15.32
CA ALA A 186 -16.81 20.89 14.05
C ALA A 186 -15.88 21.51 12.97
N HIS A 187 -14.91 22.34 13.36
CA HIS A 187 -13.92 22.87 12.42
C HIS A 187 -12.97 21.77 11.96
N LEU A 188 -12.53 20.89 12.86
CA LEU A 188 -11.73 19.72 12.49
C LEU A 188 -12.51 18.78 11.56
N ALA A 189 -13.79 18.51 11.86
CA ALA A 189 -14.65 17.70 11.01
C ALA A 189 -14.85 18.33 9.61
N SER A 190 -14.95 19.66 9.53
CA SER A 190 -14.99 20.40 8.27
C SER A 190 -13.69 20.28 7.49
N TYR A 191 -12.54 20.47 8.15
CA TYR A 191 -11.20 20.30 7.55
C TYR A 191 -10.99 18.89 7.01
N ALA A 192 -11.42 17.87 7.74
CA ALA A 192 -11.33 16.47 7.34
C ALA A 192 -12.36 16.07 6.24
N GLY A 193 -13.23 16.99 5.81
CA GLY A 193 -14.27 16.69 4.82
C GLY A 193 -15.40 15.80 5.33
N LEU A 194 -15.56 15.68 6.66
CA LEU A 194 -16.58 14.87 7.32
C LEU A 194 -17.87 15.66 7.61
N ALA A 195 -17.78 16.99 7.66
CA ALA A 195 -18.96 17.83 7.85
C ALA A 195 -19.84 17.82 6.59
N PRO A 196 -21.16 17.61 6.72
CA PRO A 196 -22.07 17.65 5.58
C PRO A 196 -22.05 19.03 4.93
N THR A 197 -21.90 19.06 3.60
CA THR A 197 -21.98 20.29 2.81
C THR A 197 -23.35 20.39 2.14
N THR A 198 -24.02 21.53 2.29
CA THR A 198 -25.28 21.80 1.60
C THR A 198 -25.00 21.97 0.11
N LYS A 199 -25.28 20.93 -0.69
CA LYS A 199 -25.28 21.02 -2.16
C LYS A 199 -26.67 21.47 -2.62
N GLN A 200 -26.87 22.78 -2.79
CA GLN A 200 -28.03 23.30 -3.52
C GLN A 200 -27.67 23.37 -5.01
N SER A 201 -28.18 22.43 -5.82
CA SER A 201 -28.19 22.57 -7.28
C SER A 201 -29.35 23.49 -7.68
N GLY A 202 -29.16 24.80 -7.49
CA GLY A 202 -30.15 25.79 -7.94
C GLY A 202 -29.99 26.07 -9.43
N THR A 203 -30.90 25.56 -10.27
CA THR A 203 -31.11 26.08 -11.64
C THR A 203 -32.56 26.48 -11.93
N SER A 204 -33.43 26.60 -10.92
CA SER A 204 -34.77 27.16 -11.16
C SER A 204 -35.17 28.18 -10.10
N ILE A 205 -35.12 29.45 -10.49
CA ILE A 205 -35.94 30.52 -9.94
C ILE A 205 -37.32 30.38 -10.59
N HIS A 206 -38.31 29.86 -9.86
CA HIS A 206 -39.71 30.01 -10.25
C HIS A 206 -40.17 31.34 -9.66
N GLY A 207 -40.37 32.33 -10.53
CA GLY A 207 -41.01 33.59 -10.18
C GLY A 207 -42.51 33.37 -10.03
N GLU A 208 -43.08 34.02 -9.02
CA GLU A 208 -44.50 34.42 -8.98
C GLU A 208 -44.61 35.87 -9.44
#